data_AF-A0A0K1ZU32-F1
#
_entry.id   AF-A0A0K1ZU32-F1
#
_cell.length_a   1.000
_cell.length_b   1.000
_cell.length_c   1.000
_cell.angle_alpha   90.00
_cell.angle_beta   90.00
_cell.angle_gamma   90.00
#
_symmetry.space_group_name_H-M   'P 1'
#
loop_
_entity.id
_entity.type
_entity.pdbx_description
1 polymer ?
#
loop_
_entity_poly.entity_id
_entity_poly.type
_entity_poly.pdbx_seq_one_letter_code
_entity_poly.pdbx_strand_id
1 'polypeptide(L)'
;MSASDRFAEYMNYLAEGLGHADRRAGLESYCTGLMLPLSRKSVEPMAARVDPLHASARHQSLHHFVSKSDWSDTALLSRVRDWVQPLLEAPSGRYWIIDDTGFPKKGKHSVGVARQYCGQLGKQDNCQVAVSLSLATEQGSLPIAYQLYLPKEWADDATRRQKAGVPDDIVFATKPEIALAQVREAIAAGVPAGVVLADAAYGDETGFRENLTELGLLYAVGIRSTTTVWPPGVSPLPAKPASGPGRPPKLLRRAPGHEPVSVKTLAMALPSSAYQVVTWREGINTALSSRFAAVRVRPAHRDYWRSTLRDEEWLLVEWPGGEAEPTKYFLSTAPADALIEQLVFVTKMRWRIERDYQDLKQELGLGHYEGRGWRGFHHHATLSIAAYGFLMAERLAADKPVGNKKNFLECQIPALPADYIPRGSPACAATRDEFNPHTPSST
;
A
#
# COMPACT_ATOMS: atom_id res chain seq x y z
N MET A 1 24.35 16.42 17.19
CA MET A 1 23.02 16.11 17.73
C MET A 1 22.92 14.60 17.97
N SER A 2 22.45 14.15 19.12
CA SER A 2 22.22 12.72 19.36
C SER A 2 21.00 12.23 18.57
N ALA A 3 20.82 10.91 18.43
CA ALA A 3 19.61 10.36 17.80
C ALA A 3 18.34 10.68 18.62
N SER A 4 18.47 10.79 19.95
CA SER A 4 17.37 11.20 20.83
C SER A 4 16.97 12.65 20.58
N ASP A 5 17.95 13.54 20.37
CA ASP A 5 17.67 14.96 20.09
C ASP A 5 16.98 15.12 18.72
N ARG A 6 17.45 14.39 17.69
CA ARG A 6 16.80 14.35 16.36
C ARG A 6 15.38 13.80 16.44
N PHE A 7 15.15 12.77 17.25
CA PHE A 7 13.81 12.22 17.46
C PHE A 7 12.90 13.24 18.14
N ALA A 8 13.38 13.94 19.17
CA ALA A 8 12.62 14.97 19.84
C ALA A 8 12.28 16.16 18.91
N GLU A 9 13.23 16.59 18.07
CA GLU A 9 12.99 17.61 17.04
C GLU A 9 11.92 17.17 16.04
N TYR A 10 12.01 15.93 15.56
CA TYR A 10 11.02 15.37 14.66
C TYR A 10 9.62 15.26 15.32
N MET A 11 9.53 14.83 16.58
CA MET A 11 8.28 14.79 17.32
C MET A 11 7.68 16.19 17.55
N ASN A 12 8.52 17.22 17.80
CA ASN A 12 8.08 18.61 17.88
C ASN A 12 7.48 19.08 16.57
N TYR A 13 8.19 18.82 15.47
CA TYR A 13 7.73 19.17 14.15
C TYR A 13 6.40 18.47 13.82
N LEU A 14 6.24 17.17 14.12
CA LEU A 14 4.99 16.46 13.86
C LEU A 14 3.82 16.94 14.75
N ALA A 15 4.11 17.34 15.99
CA ALA A 15 3.08 17.76 16.95
C ALA A 15 2.27 18.98 16.48
N GLU A 16 2.85 19.85 15.65
CA GLU A 16 2.13 20.97 15.02
C GLU A 16 0.95 20.50 14.16
N GLY A 17 1.00 19.29 13.59
CA GLY A 17 -0.09 18.69 12.83
C GLY A 17 -1.24 18.15 13.68
N LEU A 18 -1.07 18.09 15.01
CA LEU A 18 -2.08 17.54 15.93
C LEU A 18 -3.11 18.57 16.39
N GLY A 19 -2.93 19.85 16.06
CA GLY A 19 -3.86 20.96 16.39
C GLY A 19 -3.83 21.44 17.85
N HIS A 20 -3.42 20.60 18.81
CA HIS A 20 -3.30 20.97 20.22
C HIS A 20 -2.01 20.43 20.86
N ALA A 21 -1.37 21.27 21.69
CA ALA A 21 -0.06 20.97 22.29
C ALA A 21 -0.09 19.82 23.31
N ASP A 22 -1.24 19.57 23.96
CA ASP A 22 -1.44 18.48 24.92
C ASP A 22 -1.31 17.07 24.29
N ARG A 23 -1.49 16.97 22.97
CA ARG A 23 -1.40 15.73 22.20
C ARG A 23 0.05 15.30 21.92
N ARG A 24 1.03 16.20 22.09
CA ARG A 24 2.46 15.90 21.85
C ARG A 24 2.94 14.71 22.69
N ALA A 25 2.61 14.69 23.98
CA ALA A 25 3.03 13.61 24.87
C ALA A 25 2.50 12.24 24.43
N GLY A 26 1.28 12.21 23.87
CA GLY A 26 0.67 11.01 23.29
C GLY A 26 1.42 10.53 22.04
N LEU A 27 1.71 11.45 21.12
CA LEU A 27 2.50 11.18 19.90
C LEU A 27 3.87 10.60 20.25
N GLU A 28 4.64 11.31 21.08
CA GLU A 28 6.00 10.93 21.46
C GLU A 28 6.02 9.57 22.17
N SER A 29 5.09 9.35 23.13
CA SER A 29 4.99 8.08 23.85
C SER A 29 4.63 6.92 22.92
N TYR A 30 3.70 7.12 21.98
CA TYR A 30 3.25 6.08 21.07
C TYR A 30 4.34 5.72 20.06
N CYS A 31 4.97 6.71 19.41
CA CYS A 31 6.07 6.49 18.47
C CYS A 31 7.30 5.87 19.17
N THR A 32 7.61 6.27 20.41
CA THR A 32 8.65 5.61 21.22
C THR A 32 8.31 4.14 21.43
N GLY A 33 7.08 3.82 21.87
CA GLY A 33 6.63 2.45 22.06
C GLY A 33 6.70 1.60 20.79
N LEU A 34 6.39 2.19 19.62
CA LEU A 34 6.49 1.53 18.33
C LEU A 34 7.93 1.25 17.90
N MET A 35 8.92 2.00 18.39
CA MET A 35 10.34 1.78 18.07
C MET A 35 11.05 0.84 19.06
N LEU A 36 10.47 0.55 20.23
CA LEU A 36 11.03 -0.42 21.17
C LEU A 36 11.05 -1.84 20.58
N PRO A 37 12.07 -2.68 20.86
CA PRO A 37 12.14 -4.04 20.30
C PRO A 37 11.21 -5.02 21.05
N LEU A 38 9.90 -4.82 20.88
CA LEU A 38 8.84 -5.62 21.49
C LEU A 38 8.30 -6.66 20.50
N SER A 39 8.00 -7.87 20.99
CA SER A 39 7.36 -8.93 20.19
C SER A 39 5.95 -8.56 19.74
N ARG A 40 5.24 -7.76 20.53
CA ARG A 40 3.91 -7.23 20.24
C ARG A 40 3.90 -5.73 20.51
N LYS A 41 3.44 -4.95 19.53
CA LYS A 41 3.38 -3.47 19.58
C LYS A 41 1.94 -2.97 19.60
N SER A 42 1.11 -3.61 20.42
CA SER A 42 -0.22 -3.09 20.77
C SER A 42 -0.12 -2.14 21.97
N VAL A 43 -1.21 -1.44 22.29
CA VAL A 43 -1.20 -0.34 23.27
C VAL A 43 -0.68 -0.79 24.64
N GLU A 44 -1.06 -1.97 25.11
CA GLU A 44 -0.67 -2.46 26.43
C GLU A 44 0.83 -2.80 26.55
N PRO A 45 1.43 -3.66 25.70
CA PRO A 45 2.86 -3.90 25.73
C PRO A 45 3.70 -2.62 25.60
N MET A 46 3.26 -1.68 24.75
CA MET A 46 3.95 -0.40 24.59
C MET A 46 3.85 0.44 25.88
N ALA A 47 2.65 0.59 26.44
CA ALA A 47 2.43 1.36 27.67
C ALA A 47 3.28 0.85 28.83
N ALA A 48 3.34 -0.47 29.02
CA ALA A 48 4.10 -1.11 30.08
C ALA A 48 5.60 -0.85 29.97
N ARG A 49 6.13 -0.62 28.76
CA ARG A 49 7.57 -0.40 28.55
C ARG A 49 7.95 1.06 28.47
N VAL A 50 7.05 1.91 27.97
CA VAL A 50 7.26 3.37 27.94
C VAL A 50 7.22 3.96 29.34
N ASP A 51 6.35 3.47 30.22
CA ASP A 51 6.23 3.94 31.60
C ASP A 51 5.91 2.77 32.55
N PRO A 52 6.92 1.97 32.94
CA PRO A 52 6.69 0.72 33.66
C PRO A 52 6.05 0.89 35.03
N LEU A 53 6.31 2.02 35.70
CA LEU A 53 5.73 2.33 37.02
C LEU A 53 4.27 2.78 36.94
N HIS A 54 3.81 3.25 35.78
CA HIS A 54 2.44 3.75 35.57
C HIS A 54 1.76 3.08 34.37
N ALA A 55 2.06 1.81 34.11
CA ALA A 55 1.62 1.07 32.92
C ALA A 55 0.10 1.15 32.66
N SER A 56 -0.72 1.09 33.71
CA SER A 56 -2.18 1.18 33.59
C SER A 56 -2.64 2.57 33.13
N ALA A 57 -2.15 3.63 33.76
CA ALA A 57 -2.45 5.01 33.39
C ALA A 57 -1.94 5.32 31.97
N ARG A 58 -0.71 4.86 31.66
CA ARG A 58 -0.10 5.00 30.34
C ARG A 58 -0.92 4.30 29.26
N HIS A 59 -1.43 3.10 29.53
CA HIS A 59 -2.30 2.41 28.58
C HIS A 59 -3.58 3.21 28.32
N GLN A 60 -4.26 3.72 29.35
CA GLN A 60 -5.49 4.49 29.15
C GLN A 60 -5.22 5.74 28.31
N SER A 61 -4.12 6.44 28.59
CA SER A 61 -3.68 7.61 27.82
C SER A 61 -3.39 7.26 26.35
N LEU A 62 -2.58 6.23 26.08
CA LEU A 62 -2.26 5.80 24.71
C LEU A 62 -3.48 5.27 23.95
N HIS A 63 -4.37 4.54 24.63
CA HIS A 63 -5.61 4.04 24.05
C HIS A 63 -6.55 5.20 23.69
N HIS A 64 -6.68 6.20 24.57
CA HIS A 64 -7.45 7.42 24.28
C HIS A 64 -6.83 8.17 23.09
N PHE A 65 -5.51 8.36 23.10
CA PHE A 65 -4.78 9.07 22.05
C PHE A 65 -5.01 8.47 20.66
N VAL A 66 -4.90 7.14 20.53
CA VAL A 66 -5.08 6.46 19.24
C VAL A 66 -6.55 6.30 18.86
N SER A 67 -7.44 6.01 19.81
CA SER A 67 -8.83 5.61 19.47
C SER A 67 -9.87 6.72 19.58
N LYS A 68 -9.59 7.82 20.29
CA LYS A 68 -10.58 8.83 20.68
C LYS A 68 -10.16 10.26 20.38
N SER A 69 -8.89 10.62 20.58
CA SER A 69 -8.44 11.99 20.35
C SER A 69 -8.73 12.47 18.92
N ASP A 70 -9.05 13.75 18.78
CA ASP A 70 -9.56 14.33 17.53
C ASP A 70 -8.47 15.05 16.73
N TRP A 71 -7.44 14.31 16.35
CA TRP A 71 -6.38 14.78 15.46
C TRP A 71 -6.54 14.15 14.07
N SER A 72 -6.07 14.84 13.04
CA SER A 72 -6.20 14.40 11.65
C SER A 72 -5.02 13.50 11.25
N ASP A 73 -5.31 12.28 10.83
CA ASP A 73 -4.32 11.37 10.25
C ASP A 73 -3.73 11.92 8.95
N THR A 74 -4.55 12.53 8.09
CA THR A 74 -4.08 13.20 6.86
C THR A 74 -3.10 14.34 7.14
N ALA A 75 -3.37 15.17 8.15
CA ALA A 75 -2.47 16.27 8.53
C ALA A 75 -1.14 15.73 9.06
N LEU A 76 -1.17 14.71 9.91
CA LEU A 76 0.04 14.09 10.45
C LEU A 76 0.86 13.39 9.35
N LEU A 77 0.22 12.63 8.45
CA LEU A 77 0.90 12.01 7.29
C LEU A 77 1.53 13.05 6.36
N SER A 78 0.85 14.18 6.13
CA SER A 78 1.41 15.28 5.32
C SER A 78 2.70 15.81 5.94
N ARG A 79 2.74 15.99 7.27
CA ARG A 79 3.97 16.41 7.96
C ARG A 79 5.06 15.37 7.86
N VAL A 80 4.76 14.08 8.05
CA VAL A 80 5.73 12.99 7.88
C VAL A 80 6.34 13.02 6.47
N ARG A 81 5.50 13.18 5.43
CA ARG A 81 5.96 13.35 4.05
C ARG A 81 6.88 14.57 3.92
N ASP A 82 6.46 15.72 4.40
CA ASP A 82 7.20 16.98 4.22
C ASP A 82 8.56 16.97 4.94
N TRP A 83 8.71 16.16 5.98
CA TRP A 83 10.00 15.90 6.64
C TRP A 83 10.94 15.00 5.81
N VAL A 84 10.41 13.93 5.22
CA VAL A 84 11.23 12.89 4.55
C VAL A 84 11.46 13.20 3.07
N GLN A 85 10.48 13.80 2.39
CA GLN A 85 10.54 14.07 0.95
C GLN A 85 11.79 14.86 0.51
N PRO A 86 12.25 15.90 1.23
CA PRO A 86 13.47 16.62 0.85
C PRO A 86 14.75 15.76 0.89
N LEU A 87 14.73 14.67 1.68
CA LEU A 87 15.85 13.74 1.82
C LEU A 87 15.83 12.63 0.75
N LEU A 88 14.72 12.49 0.01
CA LEU A 88 14.58 11.51 -1.06
C LEU A 88 15.10 12.09 -2.38
N GLU A 89 16.41 12.00 -2.57
CA GLU A 89 17.00 12.35 -3.87
C GLU A 89 16.52 11.37 -4.93
N ALA A 90 16.37 11.88 -6.16
CA ALA A 90 15.76 11.18 -7.26
C ALA A 90 16.65 11.16 -8.52
N PRO A 91 17.93 10.75 -8.44
CA PRO A 91 18.83 10.73 -9.61
C PRO A 91 18.28 9.84 -10.74
N SER A 92 17.61 8.75 -10.38
CA SER A 92 17.00 7.77 -11.30
C SER A 92 15.49 8.01 -11.51
N GLY A 93 14.95 9.11 -10.98
CA GLY A 93 13.52 9.44 -11.02
C GLY A 93 12.76 9.17 -9.72
N ARG A 94 11.49 9.58 -9.72
CA ARG A 94 10.53 9.39 -8.62
C ARG A 94 9.44 8.42 -9.03
N TYR A 95 8.91 7.70 -8.05
CA TYR A 95 7.87 6.70 -8.25
C TYR A 95 6.73 6.91 -7.26
N TRP A 96 5.51 6.73 -7.76
CA TRP A 96 4.29 6.70 -6.98
C TRP A 96 3.78 5.27 -6.97
N ILE A 97 4.04 4.56 -5.88
CA ILE A 97 3.75 3.12 -5.80
C ILE A 97 2.41 2.92 -5.10
N ILE A 98 1.46 2.31 -5.81
CA ILE A 98 0.15 1.95 -5.31
C ILE A 98 0.15 0.46 -5.01
N ASP A 99 -0.27 0.12 -3.80
CA ASP A 99 -0.41 -1.28 -3.37
C ASP A 99 -1.48 -1.39 -2.29
N ASP A 100 -1.91 -2.63 -2.00
CA ASP A 100 -2.75 -2.91 -0.85
C ASP A 100 -2.09 -3.87 0.14
N THR A 101 -2.47 -3.72 1.41
CA THR A 101 -1.98 -4.57 2.49
C THR A 101 -3.12 -5.18 3.28
N GLY A 102 -3.10 -6.50 3.42
CA GLY A 102 -4.05 -7.26 4.24
C GLY A 102 -3.59 -7.44 5.69
N PHE A 103 -4.57 -7.44 6.61
CA PHE A 103 -4.42 -7.72 8.04
C PHE A 103 -5.40 -8.83 8.45
N PRO A 104 -4.92 -10.05 8.71
CA PRO A 104 -5.76 -11.15 9.18
C PRO A 104 -6.50 -10.77 10.47
N LYS A 105 -7.81 -11.05 10.53
CA LYS A 105 -8.63 -10.79 11.71
C LYS A 105 -9.57 -11.96 12.00
N LYS A 106 -9.92 -12.12 13.27
CA LYS A 106 -10.96 -13.06 13.73
C LYS A 106 -12.23 -12.30 14.08
N GLY A 107 -13.39 -12.87 13.78
CA GLY A 107 -14.70 -12.27 14.08
C GLY A 107 -15.16 -11.23 13.04
N LYS A 108 -16.27 -10.55 13.35
CA LYS A 108 -16.99 -9.66 12.40
C LYS A 108 -17.05 -8.18 12.83
N HIS A 109 -16.42 -7.84 13.96
CA HIS A 109 -16.60 -6.54 14.62
C HIS A 109 -15.52 -5.49 14.33
N SER A 110 -14.36 -5.88 13.81
CA SER A 110 -13.35 -4.91 13.39
C SER A 110 -13.79 -4.23 12.10
N VAL A 111 -13.78 -2.91 12.06
CA VAL A 111 -14.20 -2.12 10.89
C VAL A 111 -13.61 -2.62 9.58
N GLY A 112 -14.41 -2.74 8.52
CA GLY A 112 -13.93 -3.19 7.21
C GLY A 112 -13.45 -4.65 7.13
N VAL A 113 -13.62 -5.46 8.18
CA VAL A 113 -13.28 -6.90 8.12
C VAL A 113 -14.29 -7.66 7.27
N ALA A 114 -13.80 -8.40 6.27
CA ALA A 114 -14.61 -9.26 5.42
C ALA A 114 -13.77 -10.44 4.90
N ARG A 115 -14.44 -11.44 4.31
CA ARG A 115 -13.74 -12.49 3.55
C ARG A 115 -13.31 -11.93 2.20
N GLN A 116 -12.03 -11.66 2.08
CA GLN A 116 -11.42 -11.09 0.87
C GLN A 116 -9.99 -11.62 0.71
N TYR A 117 -9.38 -11.41 -0.46
CA TYR A 117 -8.01 -11.85 -0.68
C TYR A 117 -7.07 -11.11 0.28
N CYS A 118 -6.29 -11.89 1.04
CA CYS A 118 -5.30 -11.37 1.98
C CYS A 118 -3.92 -11.72 1.46
N GLY A 119 -3.18 -10.73 0.97
CA GLY A 119 -1.81 -10.94 0.45
C GLY A 119 -0.90 -11.62 1.47
N GLN A 120 -1.03 -11.29 2.76
CA GLN A 120 -0.26 -11.92 3.84
C GLN A 120 -0.54 -13.42 4.01
N LEU A 121 -1.75 -13.89 3.68
CA LEU A 121 -2.14 -15.30 3.79
C LEU A 121 -2.07 -16.04 2.45
N GLY A 122 -1.85 -15.34 1.34
CA GLY A 122 -1.87 -15.89 -0.02
C GLY A 122 -3.23 -16.45 -0.47
N LYS A 123 -4.30 -16.16 0.28
CA LYS A 123 -5.64 -16.74 0.05
C LYS A 123 -6.75 -15.80 0.47
N GLN A 124 -7.99 -16.13 0.08
CA GLN A 124 -9.17 -15.48 0.62
C GLN A 124 -9.42 -15.92 2.06
N ASP A 125 -9.42 -14.96 2.98
CA ASP A 125 -9.71 -15.17 4.38
C ASP A 125 -10.29 -13.90 5.00
N ASN A 126 -10.72 -14.00 6.26
CA ASN A 126 -11.25 -12.88 7.00
C ASN A 126 -10.13 -11.88 7.36
N CYS A 127 -10.15 -10.71 6.72
CA CYS A 127 -9.12 -9.69 6.90
C CYS A 127 -9.66 -8.29 6.65
N GLN A 128 -8.92 -7.30 7.15
CA GLN A 128 -9.01 -5.91 6.73
C GLN A 128 -7.97 -5.68 5.62
N VAL A 129 -8.27 -4.81 4.67
CA VAL A 129 -7.32 -4.42 3.62
C VAL A 129 -7.24 -2.90 3.57
N ALA A 130 -6.04 -2.34 3.46
CA ALA A 130 -5.84 -0.92 3.25
C ALA A 130 -5.09 -0.66 1.95
N VAL A 131 -5.49 0.39 1.25
CA VAL A 131 -4.86 0.90 0.02
C VAL A 131 -3.92 2.03 0.41
N SER A 132 -2.70 2.01 -0.13
CA SER A 132 -1.71 3.06 0.09
C SER A 132 -1.17 3.62 -1.21
N LEU A 133 -0.76 4.88 -1.13
CA LEU A 133 0.16 5.51 -2.07
C LEU A 133 1.48 5.80 -1.35
N SER A 134 2.59 5.33 -1.92
CA SER A 134 3.94 5.60 -1.42
C SER A 134 4.75 6.45 -2.40
N LEU A 135 5.47 7.43 -1.88
CA LEU A 135 6.51 8.15 -2.60
C LEU A 135 7.81 7.35 -2.49
N ALA A 136 8.46 7.07 -3.62
CA ALA A 136 9.68 6.29 -3.65
C ALA A 136 10.73 6.86 -4.62
N THR A 137 11.99 6.61 -4.28
CA THR A 137 13.16 6.78 -5.16
C THR A 137 14.06 5.55 -5.03
N GLU A 138 15.19 5.56 -5.74
CA GLU A 138 16.20 4.51 -5.56
C GLU A 138 16.80 4.49 -4.16
N GLN A 139 16.73 5.57 -3.38
CA GLN A 139 17.31 5.62 -2.03
C GLN A 139 16.37 5.04 -0.97
N GLY A 140 15.07 5.33 -1.07
CA GLY A 140 14.08 4.92 -0.09
C GLY A 140 12.64 5.18 -0.53
N SER A 141 11.71 4.87 0.36
CA SER A 141 10.28 5.03 0.10
C SER A 141 9.52 5.31 1.39
N LEU A 142 8.36 5.96 1.26
CA LEU A 142 7.52 6.37 2.37
C LEU A 142 6.04 6.32 1.93
N PRO A 143 5.15 5.62 2.67
CA PRO A 143 3.71 5.79 2.50
C PRO A 143 3.27 7.21 2.82
N ILE A 144 2.62 7.87 1.85
CA ILE A 144 2.13 9.25 1.95
C ILE A 144 0.60 9.35 2.02
N ALA A 145 -0.10 8.28 1.65
CA ALA A 145 -1.54 8.13 1.86
C ALA A 145 -1.87 6.69 2.25
N TYR A 146 -2.89 6.51 3.09
CA TYR A 146 -3.28 5.22 3.62
C TYR A 146 -4.76 5.22 4.01
N GLN A 147 -5.55 4.32 3.42
CA GLN A 147 -6.98 4.25 3.68
C GLN A 147 -7.46 2.81 3.77
N LEU A 148 -8.27 2.51 4.80
CA LEU A 148 -8.97 1.24 4.91
C LEU A 148 -9.99 1.09 3.76
N TYR A 149 -9.90 -0.01 3.02
CA TYR A 149 -10.95 -0.41 2.09
C TYR A 149 -12.17 -0.87 2.90
N LEU A 150 -13.31 -0.20 2.71
CA LEU A 150 -14.59 -0.54 3.33
C LEU A 150 -15.40 -1.41 2.35
N PRO A 151 -15.52 -2.74 2.58
CA PRO A 151 -16.28 -3.61 1.68
C PRO A 151 -17.74 -3.18 1.58
N LYS A 152 -18.40 -3.49 0.45
CA LYS A 152 -19.80 -3.11 0.21
C LYS A 152 -20.75 -3.52 1.34
N GLU A 153 -20.58 -4.73 1.88
CA GLU A 153 -21.36 -5.23 3.03
C GLU A 153 -21.19 -4.41 4.34
N TRP A 154 -20.10 -3.65 4.47
CA TRP A 154 -19.91 -2.71 5.57
C TRP A 154 -20.47 -1.34 5.21
N ALA A 155 -20.22 -0.88 3.98
CA ALA A 155 -20.68 0.42 3.51
C ALA A 155 -22.22 0.53 3.51
N ASP A 156 -22.91 -0.59 3.24
CA ASP A 156 -24.37 -0.70 3.20
C ASP A 156 -24.99 -0.99 4.60
N ASP A 157 -24.20 -1.18 5.66
CA ASP A 157 -24.68 -1.43 7.04
C ASP A 157 -24.46 -0.22 7.96
N ALA A 158 -25.50 0.61 8.07
CA ALA A 158 -25.49 1.83 8.89
C ALA A 158 -25.20 1.56 10.39
N THR A 159 -25.68 0.44 10.93
CA THR A 159 -25.48 0.09 12.36
C THR A 159 -24.02 -0.23 12.64
N ARG A 160 -23.40 -1.04 11.78
CA ARG A 160 -21.97 -1.38 11.89
C ARG A 160 -21.10 -0.15 11.71
N ARG A 161 -21.42 0.71 10.74
CA ARG A 161 -20.70 1.97 10.49
C ARG A 161 -20.73 2.89 11.70
N GLN A 162 -21.91 3.14 12.26
CA GLN A 162 -22.06 3.99 13.45
C GLN A 162 -21.27 3.42 14.64
N LYS A 163 -21.40 2.11 14.91
CA LYS A 163 -20.69 1.45 16.02
C LYS A 163 -19.17 1.49 15.87
N ALA A 164 -18.67 1.43 14.65
CA ALA A 164 -17.24 1.52 14.34
C ALA A 164 -16.74 2.97 14.19
N GLY A 165 -17.63 3.97 14.21
CA GLY A 165 -17.29 5.37 13.98
C GLY A 165 -16.74 5.64 12.58
N VAL A 166 -17.29 4.96 11.56
CA VAL A 166 -16.99 5.26 10.16
C VAL A 166 -17.60 6.62 9.82
N PRO A 167 -16.83 7.58 9.28
CA PRO A 167 -17.37 8.88 8.86
C PRO A 167 -18.48 8.75 7.80
N ASP A 168 -19.38 9.74 7.74
CA ASP A 168 -20.57 9.71 6.88
C ASP A 168 -20.22 9.85 5.39
N ASP A 169 -19.16 10.61 5.08
CA ASP A 169 -18.61 10.82 3.74
C ASP A 169 -17.91 9.58 3.17
N ILE A 170 -17.53 8.62 4.02
CA ILE A 170 -16.96 7.34 3.56
C ILE A 170 -18.07 6.46 2.98
N VAL A 171 -18.15 6.40 1.65
CA VAL A 171 -19.04 5.50 0.92
C VAL A 171 -18.26 4.30 0.34
N PHE A 172 -18.97 3.33 -0.22
CA PHE A 172 -18.30 2.25 -0.95
C PHE A 172 -17.51 2.82 -2.13
N ALA A 173 -16.21 2.52 -2.17
CA ALA A 173 -15.32 2.78 -3.28
C ALA A 173 -14.45 1.55 -3.49
N THR A 174 -14.28 1.15 -4.75
CA THR A 174 -13.34 0.10 -5.14
C THR A 174 -11.90 0.51 -4.82
N LYS A 175 -10.99 -0.45 -4.69
CA LYS A 175 -9.58 -0.15 -4.41
C LYS A 175 -8.93 0.75 -5.47
N PRO A 176 -9.17 0.57 -6.78
CA PRO A 176 -8.67 1.52 -7.79
C PRO A 176 -9.24 2.93 -7.65
N GLU A 177 -10.51 3.08 -7.24
CA GLU A 177 -11.11 4.41 -6.97
C GLU A 177 -10.45 5.08 -5.75
N ILE A 178 -10.19 4.33 -4.68
CA ILE A 178 -9.43 4.83 -3.51
C ILE A 178 -8.02 5.25 -3.93
N ALA A 179 -7.32 4.42 -4.70
CA ALA A 179 -5.98 4.74 -5.18
C ALA A 179 -5.96 6.01 -6.06
N LEU A 180 -6.93 6.17 -6.97
CA LEU A 180 -7.06 7.39 -7.77
C LEU A 180 -7.39 8.62 -6.93
N ALA A 181 -8.20 8.49 -5.87
CA ALA A 181 -8.45 9.58 -4.93
C ALA A 181 -7.15 10.01 -4.23
N GLN A 182 -6.35 9.05 -3.73
CA GLN A 182 -5.05 9.31 -3.12
C GLN A 182 -4.07 9.98 -4.10
N VAL A 183 -4.06 9.56 -5.37
CA VAL A 183 -3.26 10.21 -6.44
C VAL A 183 -3.70 11.66 -6.66
N ARG A 184 -5.02 11.92 -6.74
CA ARG A 184 -5.54 13.28 -6.92
C ARG A 184 -5.21 14.17 -5.73
N GLU A 185 -5.30 13.65 -4.51
CA GLU A 185 -4.89 14.35 -3.29
C GLU A 185 -3.40 14.66 -3.27
N ALA A 186 -2.54 13.71 -3.68
CA ALA A 186 -1.10 13.94 -3.78
C ALA A 186 -0.76 15.03 -4.81
N ILE A 187 -1.44 15.06 -5.96
CA ILE A 187 -1.30 16.14 -6.95
C ILE A 187 -1.74 17.47 -6.33
N ALA A 188 -2.90 17.52 -5.68
CA ALA A 188 -3.43 18.72 -5.06
C ALA A 188 -2.52 19.26 -3.94
N ALA A 189 -1.85 18.37 -3.22
CA ALA A 189 -0.86 18.71 -2.19
C ALA A 189 0.51 19.11 -2.75
N GLY A 190 0.71 19.12 -4.07
CA GLY A 190 1.97 19.51 -4.70
C GLY A 190 3.08 18.47 -4.54
N VAL A 191 2.75 17.20 -4.30
CA VAL A 191 3.75 16.13 -4.23
C VAL A 191 4.43 16.01 -5.60
N PRO A 192 5.77 15.96 -5.69
CA PRO A 192 6.47 15.81 -6.95
C PRO A 192 6.00 14.55 -7.69
N ALA A 193 5.51 14.73 -8.91
CA ALA A 193 5.02 13.64 -9.74
C ALA A 193 6.14 12.62 -10.02
N GLY A 194 5.74 11.35 -10.07
CA GLY A 194 6.60 10.22 -10.41
C GLY A 194 5.90 9.25 -11.36
N VAL A 195 6.63 8.26 -11.84
CA VAL A 195 6.01 7.16 -12.60
C VAL A 195 5.16 6.33 -11.65
N VAL A 196 3.89 6.13 -11.99
CA VAL A 196 2.95 5.36 -11.18
C VAL A 196 3.20 3.86 -11.38
N LEU A 197 3.43 3.15 -10.29
CA LEU A 197 3.64 1.70 -10.28
C LEU A 197 2.50 1.04 -9.51
N ALA A 198 1.94 -0.03 -10.07
CA ALA A 198 0.91 -0.83 -9.42
C ALA A 198 0.95 -2.26 -9.93
N ASP A 199 0.32 -3.19 -9.22
CA ASP A 199 0.23 -4.59 -9.64
C ASP A 199 -0.96 -4.86 -10.57
N ALA A 200 -1.16 -6.13 -10.91
CA ALA A 200 -2.25 -6.55 -11.79
C ALA A 200 -3.66 -6.34 -11.21
N ALA A 201 -3.82 -6.22 -9.88
CA ALA A 201 -5.11 -5.94 -9.28
C ALA A 201 -5.61 -4.53 -9.63
N TYR A 202 -4.69 -3.59 -9.88
CA TYR A 202 -5.00 -2.25 -10.37
C TYR A 202 -4.82 -2.13 -11.87
N GLY A 203 -3.69 -2.64 -12.38
CA GLY A 203 -3.25 -2.41 -13.74
C GLY A 203 -4.09 -3.11 -14.80
N ASP A 204 -4.87 -4.13 -14.48
CA ASP A 204 -5.87 -4.67 -15.42
C ASP A 204 -7.03 -3.73 -15.67
N GLU A 205 -7.36 -2.89 -14.69
CA GLU A 205 -8.52 -2.03 -14.79
C GLU A 205 -8.26 -0.89 -15.76
N THR A 206 -9.01 -0.89 -16.86
CA THR A 206 -8.75 0.05 -17.96
C THR A 206 -9.11 1.47 -17.55
N GLY A 207 -10.19 1.66 -16.78
CA GLY A 207 -10.55 2.97 -16.24
C GLY A 207 -9.44 3.54 -15.34
N PHE A 208 -8.75 2.70 -14.57
CA PHE A 208 -7.62 3.12 -13.75
C PHE A 208 -6.48 3.68 -14.60
N ARG A 209 -6.03 2.95 -15.63
CA ARG A 209 -4.95 3.41 -16.54
C ARG A 209 -5.32 4.67 -17.33
N GLU A 210 -6.57 4.75 -17.79
CA GLU A 210 -7.10 5.94 -18.49
C GLU A 210 -7.07 7.17 -17.57
N ASN A 211 -7.51 7.04 -16.32
CA ASN A 211 -7.49 8.14 -15.36
C ASN A 211 -6.06 8.62 -15.05
N LEU A 212 -5.08 7.72 -14.95
CA LEU A 212 -3.67 8.11 -14.79
C LEU A 212 -3.16 8.92 -15.99
N THR A 213 -3.54 8.50 -17.20
CA THR A 213 -3.19 9.20 -18.45
C THR A 213 -3.85 10.57 -18.52
N GLU A 214 -5.13 10.69 -18.15
CA GLU A 214 -5.87 11.96 -18.08
C GLU A 214 -5.28 12.93 -17.04
N LEU A 215 -4.70 12.40 -15.97
CA LEU A 215 -3.94 13.17 -14.97
C LEU A 215 -2.53 13.56 -15.44
N GLY A 216 -2.13 13.16 -16.66
CA GLY A 216 -0.80 13.43 -17.21
C GLY A 216 0.33 12.62 -16.55
N LEU A 217 0.00 11.53 -15.86
CA LEU A 217 0.97 10.70 -15.17
C LEU A 217 1.45 9.56 -16.07
N LEU A 218 2.77 9.35 -16.11
CA LEU A 218 3.34 8.14 -16.67
C LEU A 218 3.08 6.97 -15.73
N TYR A 219 2.89 5.76 -16.28
CA TYR A 219 2.76 4.57 -15.46
C TYR A 219 3.55 3.38 -16.01
N ALA A 220 3.82 2.43 -15.12
CA ALA A 220 4.21 1.07 -15.46
C ALA A 220 3.52 0.11 -14.47
N VAL A 221 2.45 -0.54 -14.94
CA VAL A 221 1.56 -1.34 -14.08
C VAL A 221 1.54 -2.80 -14.52
N GLY A 222 1.50 -3.70 -13.55
CA GLY A 222 1.31 -5.13 -13.81
C GLY A 222 -0.05 -5.40 -14.43
N ILE A 223 -0.15 -6.45 -15.25
CA ILE A 223 -1.40 -6.93 -15.82
C ILE A 223 -1.45 -8.46 -15.81
N ARG A 224 -2.64 -9.04 -15.89
CA ARG A 224 -2.83 -10.48 -16.07
C ARG A 224 -2.54 -10.90 -17.50
N SER A 225 -2.18 -12.17 -17.65
CA SER A 225 -1.92 -12.84 -18.93
C SER A 225 -3.10 -12.79 -19.92
N THR A 226 -4.33 -12.62 -19.41
CA THR A 226 -5.58 -12.56 -20.19
C THR A 226 -5.91 -11.18 -20.73
N THR A 227 -5.18 -10.13 -20.31
CA THR A 227 -5.36 -8.78 -20.85
C THR A 227 -5.11 -8.79 -22.36
N THR A 228 -5.99 -8.12 -23.12
CA THR A 228 -5.99 -8.18 -24.59
C THR A 228 -5.38 -6.93 -25.20
N VAL A 229 -4.58 -7.13 -26.25
CA VAL A 229 -3.85 -6.08 -26.95
C VAL A 229 -3.88 -6.32 -28.46
N TRP A 230 -3.69 -5.25 -29.23
CA TRP A 230 -3.32 -5.34 -30.63
C TRP A 230 -1.80 -5.48 -30.76
N PRO A 231 -1.30 -6.52 -31.45
CA PRO A 231 0.13 -6.70 -31.69
C PRO A 231 0.78 -5.51 -32.43
N PRO A 232 2.13 -5.41 -32.42
CA PRO A 232 2.85 -4.40 -33.18
C PRO A 232 2.39 -4.35 -34.65
N GLY A 233 2.12 -3.15 -35.16
CA GLY A 233 1.67 -2.94 -36.54
C GLY A 233 0.21 -3.30 -36.81
N VAL A 234 -0.54 -3.80 -35.83
CA VAL A 234 -1.97 -4.13 -35.97
C VAL A 234 -2.81 -3.13 -35.19
N SER A 235 -3.97 -2.77 -35.74
CA SER A 235 -4.94 -1.87 -35.11
C SER A 235 -6.37 -2.32 -35.41
N PRO A 236 -7.36 -1.93 -34.58
CA PRO A 236 -8.76 -2.20 -34.89
C PRO A 236 -9.16 -1.53 -36.20
N LEU A 237 -10.08 -2.14 -36.93
CA LEU A 237 -10.53 -1.62 -38.22
C LEU A 237 -11.27 -0.28 -38.03
N PRO A 238 -11.14 0.68 -38.97
CA PRO A 238 -11.91 1.91 -38.91
C PRO A 238 -13.41 1.63 -39.04
N ALA A 239 -14.23 2.62 -38.68
CA ALA A 239 -15.66 2.57 -38.88
C ALA A 239 -16.01 2.25 -40.35
N LYS A 240 -17.16 1.60 -40.58
CA LYS A 240 -17.60 1.33 -41.96
C LYS A 240 -17.77 2.65 -42.72
N PRO A 241 -17.43 2.71 -44.01
CA PRO A 241 -17.85 3.84 -44.85
C PRO A 241 -19.36 4.04 -44.76
N ALA A 242 -19.81 5.29 -44.76
CA ALA A 242 -21.24 5.59 -44.74
C ALA A 242 -21.90 5.07 -46.03
N SER A 243 -22.96 4.27 -45.90
CA SER A 243 -23.75 3.78 -47.03
C SER A 243 -25.22 4.10 -46.78
N GLY A 244 -25.70 5.23 -47.34
CA GLY A 244 -27.10 5.67 -47.27
C GLY A 244 -27.36 6.87 -46.35
N PRO A 245 -28.62 7.34 -46.26
CA PRO A 245 -29.01 8.60 -45.60
C PRO A 245 -29.02 8.57 -44.06
N GLY A 246 -28.37 7.58 -43.44
CA GLY A 246 -28.32 7.42 -41.97
C GLY A 246 -27.14 8.14 -41.31
N ARG A 247 -27.15 8.20 -39.97
CA ARG A 247 -26.01 8.69 -39.18
C ARG A 247 -24.78 7.82 -39.47
N PRO A 248 -23.65 8.39 -39.93
CA PRO A 248 -22.44 7.61 -40.21
C PRO A 248 -21.97 6.84 -38.97
N PRO A 249 -21.59 5.56 -39.12
CA PRO A 249 -20.97 4.82 -38.02
C PRO A 249 -19.64 5.47 -37.67
N LYS A 250 -19.36 5.62 -36.37
CA LYS A 250 -18.13 6.26 -35.87
C LYS A 250 -17.20 5.33 -35.11
N LEU A 251 -17.68 4.13 -34.78
CA LEU A 251 -16.97 3.22 -33.88
C LEU A 251 -15.98 2.33 -34.64
N LEU A 252 -14.85 2.07 -34.00
CA LEU A 252 -13.86 1.08 -34.42
C LEU A 252 -14.49 -0.31 -34.45
N ARG A 253 -13.94 -1.19 -35.29
CA ARG A 253 -14.51 -2.51 -35.56
C ARG A 253 -13.49 -3.61 -35.34
N ARG A 254 -14.02 -4.74 -34.88
CA ARG A 254 -13.36 -6.05 -34.93
C ARG A 254 -14.03 -6.88 -36.01
N ALA A 255 -13.29 -7.77 -36.64
CA ALA A 255 -13.81 -8.70 -37.64
C ALA A 255 -13.32 -10.11 -37.31
N PRO A 256 -14.05 -11.17 -37.70
CA PRO A 256 -13.55 -12.54 -37.58
C PRO A 256 -12.18 -12.67 -38.23
N GLY A 257 -11.20 -13.23 -37.50
CA GLY A 257 -9.80 -13.31 -37.94
C GLY A 257 -8.97 -12.02 -37.78
N HIS A 258 -9.60 -10.92 -37.34
CA HIS A 258 -8.96 -9.64 -37.03
C HIS A 258 -9.41 -9.17 -35.64
N GLU A 259 -8.89 -9.86 -34.64
CA GLU A 259 -9.25 -9.71 -33.23
C GLU A 259 -7.99 -9.43 -32.40
N PRO A 260 -8.11 -8.70 -31.28
CA PRO A 260 -6.99 -8.55 -30.38
C PRO A 260 -6.65 -9.90 -29.72
N VAL A 261 -5.38 -10.07 -29.37
CA VAL A 261 -4.87 -11.29 -28.74
C VAL A 261 -4.60 -11.05 -27.26
N SER A 262 -4.58 -12.12 -26.46
CA SER A 262 -4.11 -12.01 -25.07
C SER A 262 -2.60 -11.70 -25.05
N VAL A 263 -2.13 -10.98 -24.02
CA VAL A 263 -0.70 -10.69 -23.87
C VAL A 263 0.13 -11.97 -23.74
N LYS A 264 -0.43 -13.05 -23.16
CA LYS A 264 0.21 -14.37 -23.14
C LYS A 264 0.35 -14.95 -24.55
N THR A 265 -0.70 -14.93 -25.34
CA THR A 265 -0.66 -15.41 -26.73
C THR A 265 0.39 -14.64 -27.54
N LEU A 266 0.42 -13.31 -27.40
CA LEU A 266 1.43 -12.48 -28.05
C LEU A 266 2.84 -12.84 -27.57
N ALA A 267 3.06 -12.93 -26.26
CA ALA A 267 4.35 -13.26 -25.67
C ALA A 267 4.89 -14.62 -26.15
N MET A 268 4.03 -15.64 -26.22
CA MET A 268 4.39 -16.98 -26.71
C MET A 268 4.73 -16.99 -28.20
N ALA A 269 4.19 -16.05 -28.98
CA ALA A 269 4.43 -15.94 -30.42
C ALA A 269 5.67 -15.10 -30.79
N LEU A 270 6.23 -14.35 -29.83
CA LEU A 270 7.46 -13.59 -30.06
C LEU A 270 8.64 -14.52 -30.35
N PRO A 271 9.53 -14.17 -31.30
CA PRO A 271 10.72 -14.97 -31.56
C PRO A 271 11.63 -14.99 -30.32
N SER A 272 12.40 -16.07 -30.15
CA SER A 272 13.33 -16.20 -29.02
C SER A 272 14.36 -15.05 -28.97
N SER A 273 14.74 -14.51 -30.13
CA SER A 273 15.63 -13.34 -30.26
C SER A 273 15.05 -12.03 -29.73
N ALA A 274 13.74 -11.94 -29.51
CA ALA A 274 13.12 -10.77 -28.87
C ALA A 274 13.32 -10.77 -27.35
N TYR A 275 13.71 -11.90 -26.76
CA TYR A 275 13.96 -12.02 -25.33
C TYR A 275 15.45 -11.86 -25.03
N GLN A 276 15.78 -10.86 -24.22
CA GLN A 276 17.14 -10.59 -23.75
C GLN A 276 17.23 -10.73 -22.24
N VAL A 277 18.39 -11.19 -21.76
CA VAL A 277 18.66 -11.27 -20.32
C VAL A 277 18.96 -9.87 -19.82
N VAL A 278 18.12 -9.38 -18.91
CA VAL A 278 18.34 -8.10 -18.24
C VAL A 278 18.64 -8.38 -16.78
N THR A 279 19.68 -7.72 -16.28
CA THR A 279 20.11 -7.80 -14.89
C THR A 279 19.72 -6.51 -14.18
N TRP A 280 19.07 -6.63 -13.03
CA TRP A 280 18.75 -5.50 -12.16
C TRP A 280 19.14 -5.82 -10.72
N ARG A 281 19.11 -4.81 -9.86
CA ARG A 281 19.36 -4.96 -8.42
C ARG A 281 18.08 -4.70 -7.66
N GLU A 282 17.66 -5.66 -6.83
CA GLU A 282 16.67 -5.44 -5.78
C GLU A 282 17.41 -5.10 -4.49
N GLY A 283 17.65 -3.80 -4.27
CA GLY A 283 18.41 -3.34 -3.11
C GLY A 283 19.89 -3.75 -3.16
N ILE A 284 20.43 -4.19 -2.02
CA ILE A 284 21.88 -4.36 -1.79
C ILE A 284 22.33 -5.82 -1.95
N ASN A 285 21.41 -6.79 -2.07
CA ASN A 285 21.76 -8.22 -2.13
C ASN A 285 21.47 -8.82 -3.50
N THR A 286 22.56 -9.26 -4.14
CA THR A 286 22.66 -10.06 -5.38
C THR A 286 22.00 -9.46 -6.63
N ALA A 287 22.73 -9.46 -7.74
CA ALA A 287 22.17 -9.13 -9.03
C ALA A 287 21.11 -10.17 -9.41
N LEU A 288 19.88 -9.72 -9.65
CA LEU A 288 18.81 -10.57 -10.17
C LEU A 288 18.83 -10.46 -11.69
N SER A 289 18.60 -11.59 -12.36
CA SER A 289 18.53 -11.63 -13.81
C SER A 289 17.36 -12.49 -14.25
N SER A 290 16.73 -12.09 -15.35
CA SER A 290 15.62 -12.78 -15.97
C SER A 290 15.61 -12.39 -17.45
N ARG A 291 14.82 -13.10 -18.27
CA ARG A 291 14.68 -12.75 -19.68
C ARG A 291 13.46 -11.88 -19.87
N PHE A 292 13.61 -10.82 -20.65
CA PHE A 292 12.53 -9.90 -20.95
C PHE A 292 12.40 -9.65 -22.44
N ALA A 293 11.16 -9.44 -22.87
CA ALA A 293 10.85 -8.84 -24.16
C ALA A 293 10.04 -7.55 -23.94
N ALA A 294 10.29 -6.54 -24.76
CA ALA A 294 9.53 -5.30 -24.77
C ALA A 294 9.04 -5.02 -26.19
N VAL A 295 7.73 -4.83 -26.34
CA VAL A 295 7.10 -4.57 -27.66
C VAL A 295 6.04 -3.48 -27.55
N ARG A 296 5.88 -2.69 -28.61
CA ARG A 296 4.85 -1.64 -28.69
C ARG A 296 3.51 -2.24 -29.09
N VAL A 297 2.49 -2.03 -28.26
CA VAL A 297 1.14 -2.59 -28.45
C VAL A 297 0.07 -1.54 -28.20
N ARG A 298 -1.17 -1.80 -28.60
CA ARG A 298 -2.33 -1.02 -28.13
C ARG A 298 -3.21 -1.87 -27.22
N PRO A 299 -3.54 -1.44 -26.00
CA PRO A 299 -4.56 -2.12 -25.20
C PRO A 299 -5.89 -2.18 -25.95
N ALA A 300 -6.58 -3.32 -25.90
CA ALA A 300 -7.78 -3.53 -26.72
C ALA A 300 -9.09 -3.43 -25.93
N HIS A 301 -9.07 -3.11 -24.63
CA HIS A 301 -10.29 -3.15 -23.82
C HIS A 301 -11.37 -2.20 -24.35
N ARG A 302 -12.52 -2.79 -24.75
CA ARG A 302 -13.72 -2.10 -25.29
C ARG A 302 -13.42 -1.04 -26.35
N ASP A 303 -12.33 -1.22 -27.09
CA ASP A 303 -11.90 -0.31 -28.16
C ASP A 303 -12.94 -0.17 -29.29
N TYR A 304 -13.75 -1.20 -29.52
CA TYR A 304 -14.89 -1.18 -30.45
C TYR A 304 -16.04 -0.25 -30.00
N TRP A 305 -16.00 0.31 -28.79
CA TRP A 305 -16.87 1.41 -28.35
C TRP A 305 -16.20 2.78 -28.49
N ARG A 306 -14.97 2.86 -29.01
CA ARG A 306 -14.25 4.11 -29.27
C ARG A 306 -14.32 4.50 -30.74
N SER A 307 -14.17 5.81 -30.99
CA SER A 307 -14.06 6.38 -32.35
C SER A 307 -12.63 6.72 -32.75
N THR A 308 -11.71 6.73 -31.77
CA THR A 308 -10.29 6.99 -31.96
C THR A 308 -9.47 5.82 -31.45
N LEU A 309 -8.32 5.60 -32.09
CA LEU A 309 -7.33 4.63 -31.62
C LEU A 309 -6.81 5.04 -30.24
N ARG A 310 -6.48 4.04 -29.42
CA ARG A 310 -5.65 4.27 -28.25
C ARG A 310 -4.21 4.49 -28.69
N ASP A 311 -3.48 5.24 -27.89
CA ASP A 311 -2.03 5.37 -28.05
C ASP A 311 -1.34 4.03 -27.84
N GLU A 312 -0.16 3.90 -28.42
CA GLU A 312 0.67 2.73 -28.16
C GLU A 312 1.32 2.82 -26.78
N GLU A 313 1.48 1.66 -26.16
CA GLU A 313 2.13 1.46 -24.88
C GLU A 313 3.19 0.37 -25.03
N TRP A 314 4.17 0.37 -24.12
CA TRP A 314 5.10 -0.74 -23.98
C TRP A 314 4.42 -1.90 -23.26
N LEU A 315 4.44 -3.08 -23.87
CA LEU A 315 4.24 -4.35 -23.19
C LEU A 315 5.60 -4.92 -22.82
N LEU A 316 5.91 -4.95 -21.53
CA LEU A 316 7.07 -5.65 -20.98
C LEU A 316 6.62 -7.04 -20.52
N VAL A 317 7.33 -8.07 -20.98
CA VAL A 317 7.07 -9.47 -20.64
C VAL A 317 8.29 -10.03 -19.93
N GLU A 318 8.09 -10.63 -18.76
CA GLU A 318 9.11 -11.40 -18.05
C GLU A 318 8.90 -12.89 -18.26
N TRP A 319 9.93 -13.56 -18.78
CA TRP A 319 9.96 -15.01 -18.95
C TRP A 319 11.22 -15.59 -18.32
N PRO A 320 11.18 -15.95 -17.03
CA PRO A 320 12.32 -16.53 -16.35
C PRO A 320 12.80 -17.83 -17.02
N GLY A 321 14.12 -18.07 -16.99
CA GLY A 321 14.69 -19.30 -17.53
C GLY A 321 14.16 -20.52 -16.76
N GLY A 322 13.76 -21.57 -17.50
CA GLY A 322 13.22 -22.80 -16.92
C GLY A 322 11.69 -22.83 -16.78
N GLU A 323 11.02 -21.69 -16.95
CA GLU A 323 9.55 -21.63 -16.94
C GLU A 323 8.98 -22.02 -18.31
N ALA A 324 7.88 -22.78 -18.30
CA ALA A 324 7.20 -23.22 -19.53
C ALA A 324 6.47 -22.07 -20.23
N GLU A 325 6.13 -21.00 -19.50
CA GLU A 325 5.40 -19.83 -20.01
C GLU A 325 5.85 -18.53 -19.30
N PRO A 326 5.64 -17.35 -19.91
CA PRO A 326 5.96 -16.09 -19.27
C PRO A 326 5.12 -15.84 -18.02
N THR A 327 5.75 -15.30 -16.97
CA THR A 327 5.19 -15.25 -15.61
C THR A 327 4.66 -13.87 -15.22
N LYS A 328 5.22 -12.79 -15.77
CA LYS A 328 4.77 -11.41 -15.48
C LYS A 328 4.66 -10.58 -16.74
N TYR A 329 3.69 -9.66 -16.71
CA TYR A 329 3.34 -8.80 -17.82
C TYR A 329 3.08 -7.40 -17.28
N PHE A 330 3.56 -6.37 -17.97
CA PHE A 330 3.38 -4.98 -17.59
C PHE A 330 3.01 -4.12 -18.80
N LEU A 331 2.12 -3.16 -18.59
CA LEU A 331 1.89 -2.05 -19.54
C LEU A 331 2.58 -0.79 -19.03
N SER A 332 3.27 -0.08 -19.91
CA SER A 332 3.92 1.18 -19.57
C SER A 332 3.75 2.25 -20.65
N THR A 333 3.51 3.48 -20.20
CA THR A 333 3.43 4.68 -21.05
C THR A 333 4.78 5.37 -21.24
N ALA A 334 5.89 4.71 -20.90
CA ALA A 334 7.23 5.25 -21.13
C ALA A 334 7.43 5.69 -22.60
N PRO A 335 8.33 6.66 -22.85
CA PRO A 335 8.64 7.16 -24.19
C PRO A 335 8.95 6.04 -25.20
N ALA A 336 8.64 6.26 -26.48
CA ALA A 336 8.80 5.24 -27.53
C ALA A 336 10.26 4.84 -27.79
N ASP A 337 11.23 5.64 -27.34
CA ASP A 337 12.67 5.39 -27.38
C ASP A 337 13.23 4.81 -26.07
N ALA A 338 12.37 4.49 -25.10
CA ALA A 338 12.78 3.88 -23.84
C ALA A 338 13.48 2.53 -24.07
N LEU A 339 14.61 2.35 -23.38
CA LEU A 339 15.38 1.11 -23.43
C LEU A 339 14.73 0.03 -22.55
N ILE A 340 14.95 -1.25 -22.88
CA ILE A 340 14.37 -2.34 -22.09
C ILE A 340 14.86 -2.30 -20.64
N GLU A 341 16.10 -1.88 -20.42
CA GLU A 341 16.74 -1.82 -19.11
C GLU A 341 16.05 -0.76 -18.25
N GLN A 342 15.61 0.34 -18.85
CA GLN A 342 14.83 1.38 -18.18
C GLN A 342 13.44 0.85 -17.81
N LEU A 343 12.76 0.14 -18.73
CA LEU A 343 11.45 -0.47 -18.44
C LEU A 343 11.56 -1.50 -17.29
N VAL A 344 12.58 -2.36 -17.33
CA VAL A 344 12.84 -3.34 -16.27
C VAL A 344 13.15 -2.63 -14.96
N PHE A 345 14.04 -1.63 -14.95
CA PHE A 345 14.37 -0.87 -13.75
C PHE A 345 13.12 -0.24 -13.11
N VAL A 346 12.32 0.48 -13.90
CA VAL A 346 11.10 1.15 -13.44
C VAL A 346 10.07 0.14 -12.90
N THR A 347 9.78 -0.94 -13.63
CA THR A 347 8.80 -1.94 -13.16
C THR A 347 9.23 -2.66 -11.90
N LYS A 348 10.54 -2.86 -11.71
CA LYS A 348 11.08 -3.54 -10.53
C LYS A 348 11.09 -2.65 -9.30
N MET A 349 11.05 -1.31 -9.40
CA MET A 349 11.01 -0.42 -8.23
C MET A 349 9.85 -0.69 -7.26
N ARG A 350 8.80 -1.43 -7.68
CA ARG A 350 7.74 -1.90 -6.78
C ARG A 350 8.24 -2.69 -5.56
N TRP A 351 9.41 -3.36 -5.64
CA TRP A 351 9.97 -4.10 -4.50
C TRP A 351 10.12 -3.24 -3.22
N ARG A 352 10.27 -1.92 -3.38
CA ARG A 352 10.37 -0.95 -2.29
C ARG A 352 9.16 -1.00 -1.36
N ILE A 353 7.94 -1.10 -1.90
CA ILE A 353 6.73 -1.10 -1.07
C ILE A 353 6.54 -2.42 -0.32
N GLU A 354 6.92 -3.54 -0.93
CA GLU A 354 6.91 -4.86 -0.28
C GLU A 354 7.86 -4.85 0.93
N ARG A 355 9.03 -4.20 0.77
CA ARG A 355 9.99 -4.00 1.84
C ARG A 355 9.48 -3.05 2.93
N ASP A 356 8.89 -1.92 2.55
CA ASP A 356 8.30 -0.97 3.50
C ASP A 356 7.22 -1.66 4.35
N TYR A 357 6.34 -2.43 3.73
CA TYR A 357 5.30 -3.16 4.45
C TYR A 357 5.86 -4.26 5.33
N GLN A 358 6.95 -4.90 4.92
CA GLN A 358 7.65 -5.85 5.78
C GLN A 358 8.16 -5.15 7.04
N ASP A 359 8.90 -4.04 6.89
CA ASP A 359 9.46 -3.31 8.03
C ASP A 359 8.33 -2.69 8.89
N LEU A 360 7.28 -2.12 8.28
CA LEU A 360 6.11 -1.58 8.99
C LEU A 360 5.36 -2.65 9.80
N LYS A 361 5.17 -3.85 9.25
CA LYS A 361 4.45 -4.93 9.95
C LYS A 361 5.30 -5.63 11.00
N GLN A 362 6.54 -5.98 10.65
CA GLN A 362 7.43 -6.78 11.51
C GLN A 362 8.10 -5.91 12.56
N GLU A 363 8.62 -4.76 12.17
CA GLU A 363 9.41 -3.90 13.06
C GLU A 363 8.55 -2.81 13.69
N LEU A 364 7.55 -2.23 13.02
CA LEU A 364 6.75 -1.12 13.59
C LEU A 364 5.32 -1.50 13.93
N GLY A 365 5.01 -2.79 13.89
CA GLY A 365 3.76 -3.34 14.40
C GLY A 365 2.49 -2.82 13.73
N LEU A 366 2.53 -2.40 12.46
CA LEU A 366 1.36 -1.93 11.71
C LEU A 366 0.16 -2.89 11.78
N GLY A 367 0.43 -4.20 11.91
CA GLY A 367 -0.60 -5.25 12.07
C GLY A 367 -1.03 -5.54 13.51
N HIS A 368 -0.48 -4.85 14.51
CA HIS A 368 -0.69 -5.12 15.94
C HIS A 368 -1.85 -4.32 16.56
N TYR A 369 -2.53 -3.46 15.78
CA TYR A 369 -3.72 -2.78 16.26
C TYR A 369 -4.86 -3.73 16.62
N GLU A 370 -5.38 -3.56 17.84
CA GLU A 370 -6.40 -4.42 18.46
C GLU A 370 -7.78 -3.76 18.57
N GLY A 371 -7.85 -2.45 18.31
CA GLY A 371 -9.12 -1.74 18.32
C GLY A 371 -10.00 -2.08 17.11
N ARG A 372 -11.25 -1.63 17.16
CA ARG A 372 -12.29 -2.00 16.18
C ARG A 372 -12.83 -0.81 15.37
N GLY A 373 -12.52 0.41 15.78
CA GLY A 373 -13.06 1.63 15.17
C GLY A 373 -12.21 2.16 14.02
N TRP A 374 -12.86 2.90 13.12
CA TRP A 374 -12.26 3.52 11.93
C TRP A 374 -11.10 4.43 12.29
N ARG A 375 -11.34 5.38 13.21
CA ARG A 375 -10.34 6.35 13.67
C ARG A 375 -9.07 5.68 14.16
N GLY A 376 -9.19 4.77 15.13
CA GLY A 376 -8.01 4.14 15.70
C GLY A 376 -7.24 3.23 14.73
N PHE A 377 -7.88 2.70 13.68
CA PHE A 377 -7.17 1.99 12.61
C PHE A 377 -6.25 2.95 11.84
N HIS A 378 -6.79 4.09 11.40
CA HIS A 378 -6.03 5.09 10.63
C HIS A 378 -4.98 5.80 11.50
N HIS A 379 -5.31 6.08 12.76
CA HIS A 379 -4.38 6.68 13.71
C HIS A 379 -3.20 5.75 14.01
N HIS A 380 -3.44 4.47 14.27
CA HIS A 380 -2.35 3.51 14.49
C HIS A 380 -1.45 3.41 13.25
N ALA A 381 -2.04 3.29 12.06
CA ALA A 381 -1.28 3.22 10.82
C ALA A 381 -0.42 4.47 10.60
N THR A 382 -0.99 5.65 10.85
CA THR A 382 -0.29 6.93 10.74
C THR A 382 0.86 7.03 11.73
N LEU A 383 0.70 6.58 12.97
CA LEU A 383 1.77 6.58 13.97
C LEU A 383 2.88 5.57 13.64
N SER A 384 2.53 4.40 13.08
CA SER A 384 3.51 3.45 12.53
C SER A 384 4.28 4.05 11.35
N ILE A 385 3.60 4.76 10.44
CA ILE A 385 4.24 5.47 9.32
C ILE A 385 5.10 6.64 9.82
N ALA A 386 4.67 7.36 10.87
CA ALA A 386 5.45 8.43 11.46
C ALA A 386 6.77 7.91 12.07
N ALA A 387 6.71 6.80 12.81
CA ALA A 387 7.90 6.12 13.32
C ALA A 387 8.81 5.62 12.18
N TYR A 388 8.20 5.08 11.10
CA TYR A 388 8.94 4.68 9.91
C TYR A 388 9.64 5.86 9.22
N GLY A 389 8.95 7.00 9.10
CA GLY A 389 9.48 8.22 8.50
C GLY A 389 10.71 8.73 9.23
N PHE A 390 10.75 8.66 10.56
CA PHE A 390 11.95 8.98 11.33
C PHE A 390 13.12 8.07 10.96
N LEU A 391 12.90 6.75 10.99
CA LEU A 391 13.93 5.76 10.67
C LEU A 391 14.43 5.88 9.23
N MET A 392 13.53 6.21 8.30
CA MET A 392 13.89 6.49 6.92
C MET A 392 14.73 7.76 6.79
N ALA A 393 14.35 8.85 7.47
CA ALA A 393 15.13 10.09 7.49
C ALA A 393 16.54 9.86 8.06
N GLU A 394 16.66 9.12 9.17
CA GLU A 394 17.96 8.76 9.74
C GLU A 394 18.81 7.92 8.78
N ARG A 395 18.17 7.00 8.04
CA ARG A 395 18.86 6.18 7.03
C ARG A 395 19.38 7.01 5.86
N LEU A 396 18.56 7.93 5.36
CA LEU A 396 18.91 8.83 4.24
C LEU A 396 20.01 9.81 4.65
N ALA A 397 19.93 10.38 5.85
CA ALA A 397 20.94 11.32 6.36
C ALA A 397 22.29 10.67 6.69
N ALA A 398 22.33 9.35 6.91
CA ALA A 398 23.55 8.64 7.28
C ALA A 398 24.52 8.39 6.10
N ASP A 399 24.14 8.71 4.85
CA ASP A 399 24.98 8.64 3.64
C ASP A 399 25.76 7.32 3.44
N LYS A 400 25.28 6.22 4.05
CA LYS A 400 25.94 4.92 4.00
C LYS A 400 25.13 3.93 3.15
N PRO A 401 25.76 3.28 2.14
CA PRO A 401 25.17 2.09 1.53
C PRO A 401 25.29 0.93 2.53
N VAL A 402 24.36 0.82 3.48
CA VAL A 402 24.45 -0.20 4.53
C VAL A 402 23.76 -1.49 4.12
N GLY A 403 24.57 -2.41 3.59
CA GLY A 403 24.30 -3.84 3.52
C GLY A 403 24.37 -4.56 4.88
N ASN A 404 23.98 -3.94 5.99
CA ASN A 404 23.88 -4.64 7.27
C ASN A 404 22.43 -4.73 7.73
N LYS A 405 21.95 -5.97 7.77
CA LYS A 405 20.96 -6.41 8.76
C LYS A 405 21.44 -5.95 10.14
N LYS A 406 20.48 -5.46 10.93
CA LYS A 406 20.60 -5.15 12.37
C LYS A 406 21.54 -3.99 12.67
N ASN A 407 20.93 -2.83 12.89
CA ASN A 407 21.11 -1.98 14.07
C ASN A 407 20.23 -0.75 13.85
N PHE A 408 18.91 -0.95 13.93
CA PHE A 408 18.10 0.12 14.49
C PHE A 408 18.73 0.43 15.85
N LEU A 409 18.90 1.72 16.18
CA LEU A 409 19.30 2.17 17.51
C LEU A 409 18.79 1.16 18.54
N GLU A 410 19.69 0.38 19.16
CA GLU A 410 19.31 -0.64 20.13
C GLU A 410 18.72 0.11 21.33
N CYS A 411 17.42 0.36 21.27
CA CYS A 411 16.69 0.94 22.36
C CYS A 411 16.58 -0.17 23.40
N GLN A 412 17.31 -0.01 24.51
CA GLN A 412 17.28 -0.98 25.59
C GLN A 412 15.83 -1.17 26.03
N ILE A 413 15.38 -2.43 26.09
CA ILE A 413 14.02 -2.73 26.50
C ILE A 413 13.91 -2.42 28.00
N PRO A 414 13.11 -1.45 28.45
CA PRO A 414 13.00 -1.12 29.86
C PRO A 414 12.43 -2.30 30.64
N ALA A 415 13.01 -2.63 31.81
CA ALA A 415 12.53 -3.71 32.65
C ALA A 415 11.11 -3.42 33.16
N LEU A 416 10.28 -4.47 33.24
CA LEU A 416 8.95 -4.38 33.84
C LEU A 416 9.05 -4.65 35.36
N PRO A 417 8.21 -4.01 36.19
CA PRO A 417 8.05 -4.37 37.59
C PRO A 417 7.68 -5.85 37.75
N ALA A 418 8.13 -6.47 38.85
CA ALA A 418 7.91 -7.89 39.13
C ALA A 418 6.41 -8.24 39.33
N ASP A 419 5.60 -7.26 39.70
CA ASP A 419 4.16 -7.35 39.92
C ASP A 419 3.32 -6.97 38.68
N TYR A 420 3.95 -6.66 37.54
CA TYR A 420 3.23 -6.38 36.31
C TYR A 420 2.55 -7.64 35.76
N ILE A 421 1.21 -7.61 35.70
CA ILE A 421 0.39 -8.68 35.11
C ILE A 421 -0.29 -8.15 33.84
N PRO A 422 -0.03 -8.74 32.65
CA PRO A 422 -0.73 -8.35 31.42
C PRO A 422 -2.24 -8.54 31.50
N ARG A 423 -3.04 -7.66 30.88
CA ARG A 423 -4.49 -7.88 30.78
C ARG A 423 -4.79 -9.16 30.01
N GLY A 424 -5.82 -9.85 30.48
CA GLY A 424 -6.21 -11.16 29.94
C GLY A 424 -5.30 -12.32 30.38
N SER A 425 -4.30 -12.05 31.24
CA SER A 425 -3.57 -13.11 31.93
C SER A 425 -4.53 -13.95 32.78
N PRO A 426 -4.34 -15.29 32.86
CA PRO A 426 -5.10 -16.15 33.77
C PRO A 426 -5.06 -15.67 35.22
N ALA A 427 -3.98 -14.97 35.62
CA ALA A 427 -3.83 -14.39 36.95
C ALA A 427 -4.80 -13.24 37.26
N CYS A 428 -5.40 -12.62 36.23
CA CYS A 428 -6.46 -11.61 36.37
C CYS A 428 -7.85 -12.14 35.97
N ALA A 429 -8.00 -13.43 35.68
CA ALA A 429 -9.32 -13.99 35.43
C ALA A 429 -10.12 -13.93 36.75
N ALA A 430 -11.23 -13.19 36.75
CA ALA A 430 -12.20 -13.26 37.83
C ALA A 430 -12.53 -14.73 38.10
N THR A 431 -12.55 -15.12 39.38
CA THR A 431 -13.04 -16.44 39.78
C THR A 431 -14.38 -16.66 39.11
N ARG A 432 -14.48 -17.68 38.26
CA ARG A 432 -15.77 -18.14 37.78
C ARG A 432 -16.52 -18.58 39.03
N ASP A 433 -17.57 -17.85 39.41
CA ASP A 433 -18.54 -18.39 40.34
C ASP A 433 -18.97 -19.75 39.78
N GLU A 434 -18.75 -20.81 40.58
CA GLU A 434 -19.13 -22.15 40.22
C GLU A 434 -20.63 -22.14 39.91
N PHE A 435 -20.97 -22.28 38.63
CA PHE A 435 -22.31 -22.66 38.22
C PHE A 435 -22.57 -24.05 38.81
N ASN A 436 -23.17 -24.09 39.99
CA ASN A 436 -23.56 -25.32 40.66
C ASN A 436 -24.77 -25.91 39.92
N PRO A 437 -24.66 -27.04 39.19
CA PRO A 437 -25.73 -27.55 38.34
C PRO A 437 -26.84 -28.30 39.11
N HIS A 438 -26.81 -28.29 40.44
CA HIS A 438 -27.74 -29.07 41.26
C HIS A 438 -28.37 -28.24 42.36
N THR A 439 -29.33 -27.41 41.99
CA THR A 439 -30.45 -27.05 42.88
C THR A 439 -31.73 -27.58 42.24
N PRO A 440 -32.33 -28.67 42.76
CA PRO A 440 -33.67 -29.05 42.33
C PRO A 440 -34.65 -28.01 42.86
N SER A 441 -35.45 -27.46 41.95
CA SER A 441 -36.58 -26.61 42.27
C SER A 441 -37.60 -27.39 43.10
N SER A 442 -37.74 -27.04 44.38
CA SER A 442 -38.81 -27.51 45.25
C SER A 442 -39.94 -26.49 45.27
N THR A 443 -41.10 -26.93 44.75
CA THR A 443 -42.48 -26.44 44.93
C THR A 443 -42.80 -24.96 44.76
#